data_AF-A0A975PQG3-F1
#
_entry.id   AF-A0A975PQG3-F1
#
_cell.length_a   1.000
_cell.length_b   1.000
_cell.length_c   1.000
_cell.angle_alpha   90.00
_cell.angle_beta   90.00
_cell.angle_gamma   90.00
#
_symmetry.space_group_name_H-M   'P 1'
#
loop_
_entity.id
_entity.type
_entity.pdbx_description
1 polymer ?
#
loop_
_entity_poly.entity_id
_entity_poly.type
_entity_poly.pdbx_seq_one_letter_code
_entity_poly.pdbx_strand_id
1 'polypeptide(L)'
;MKYPNRLQACLVFDERIDVLEAAVRDFAKIEEMKSGATFNVPESNPGRFYRLFGGGEIGLSFEYIEGPANPEAFRGALSSAVTGMLCPDIRQRLERSRSHILLEVSHGVLGGVEELPQIAAMFEQIGRRREGASQSEFERRLELLALMSRITSDHASPSVVHWTQSDQLLPGELFENYATGGVPGPLHIHPYLFGPRPGPGEEPRAGIRTFGARHWIGREILVEPSVLPWAANYETILAFLRVCTMENGYVIPDGDTFGPEDRSLSYRVTWHEAGETEDDLTAEEGGVPLYKLTPLKHVEYGFVSDEHVPDGNVIDDRAYPADLMPEDQDEKMEEANRWRESRKLAEGAGAQFEVRARNIGPDDGPPEPPAPPPPQVSAPTPSNPGLPTLSGRGLRAKVFGRKQA
;
A
#
# COMPACT_ATOMS: atom_id res chain seq x y z
N MET A 1 0.18 -4.84 16.33
CA MET A 1 -1.28 -4.58 16.42
C MET A 1 -1.82 -4.40 15.01
N LYS A 2 -2.92 -5.07 14.64
CA LYS A 2 -3.41 -5.06 13.24
C LYS A 2 -4.13 -3.76 12.84
N TYR A 3 -4.84 -3.09 13.75
CA TYR A 3 -5.48 -1.81 13.48
C TYR A 3 -5.23 -0.86 14.65
N PRO A 4 -4.40 0.18 14.50
CA PRO A 4 -4.23 1.18 15.55
C PRO A 4 -5.57 1.88 15.81
N ASN A 5 -5.85 2.14 17.08
CA ASN A 5 -7.07 2.84 17.47
C ASN A 5 -6.91 4.34 17.22
N ARG A 6 -5.73 4.89 17.53
CA ARG A 6 -5.40 6.30 17.33
C ARG A 6 -4.67 6.50 16.00
N LEU A 7 -5.25 7.31 15.12
CA LEU A 7 -4.67 7.72 13.85
C LEU A 7 -4.36 9.21 13.91
N GLN A 8 -3.16 9.63 13.47
CA GLN A 8 -2.76 11.04 13.44
C GLN A 8 -2.20 11.48 12.09
N ALA A 9 -2.34 12.77 11.80
CA ALA A 9 -1.61 13.45 10.74
C ALA A 9 -1.07 14.78 11.30
N CYS A 10 0.18 15.11 10.98
CA CYS A 10 0.79 16.38 11.35
C CYS A 10 0.98 17.24 10.11
N LEU A 11 0.32 18.38 10.06
CA LEU A 11 0.42 19.36 8.98
C LEU A 11 1.35 20.47 9.46
N VAL A 12 2.47 20.68 8.76
CA VAL A 12 3.55 21.58 9.18
C VAL A 12 3.56 22.83 8.31
N PHE A 13 3.67 24.00 8.95
CA PHE A 13 3.58 25.31 8.31
C PHE A 13 4.82 26.15 8.61
N ASP A 14 5.23 26.97 7.64
CA ASP A 14 6.34 27.92 7.73
C ASP A 14 5.94 29.26 8.35
N GLU A 15 4.66 29.43 8.64
CA GLU A 15 4.09 30.59 9.32
C GLU A 15 3.11 30.18 10.43
N ARG A 16 2.60 31.17 11.14
CA ARG A 16 1.49 30.99 12.08
C ARG A 16 0.19 30.97 11.29
N ILE A 17 -0.70 30.06 11.64
CA ILE A 17 -2.01 29.91 11.00
C ILE A 17 -3.14 29.98 12.03
N ASP A 18 -4.24 30.62 11.64
CA ASP A 18 -5.42 30.82 12.49
C ASP A 18 -6.67 30.25 11.78
N VAL A 19 -6.61 28.98 11.35
CA VAL A 19 -7.63 28.34 10.49
C VAL A 19 -8.49 27.27 11.17
N LEU A 20 -8.18 26.90 12.41
CA LEU A 20 -8.79 25.74 13.09
C LEU A 20 -10.32 25.81 13.14
N GLU A 21 -10.87 26.97 13.52
CA GLU A 21 -12.33 27.11 13.66
C GLU A 21 -13.05 26.92 12.32
N ALA A 22 -12.49 27.48 11.24
CA ALA A 22 -13.04 27.33 9.90
C ALA A 22 -12.95 25.88 9.43
N ALA A 23 -11.79 25.23 9.64
CA ALA A 23 -11.58 23.83 9.28
C ALA A 23 -12.52 22.88 10.04
N VAL A 24 -12.72 23.08 11.34
CA VAL A 24 -13.63 22.28 12.18
C VAL A 24 -15.09 22.42 11.70
N ARG A 25 -15.53 23.65 11.43
CA ARG A 25 -16.90 23.90 10.95
C ARG A 25 -17.13 23.26 9.59
N ASP A 26 -16.20 23.40 8.67
CA ASP A 26 -16.33 22.88 7.32
C ASP A 26 -16.25 21.34 7.33
N PHE A 27 -15.41 20.76 8.18
CA PHE A 27 -15.40 19.32 8.45
C PHE A 27 -16.77 18.83 8.92
N ALA A 28 -17.31 19.41 10.00
CA ALA A 28 -18.58 18.97 10.57
C ALA A 28 -19.71 19.04 9.53
N LYS A 29 -19.75 20.12 8.73
CA LYS A 29 -20.74 20.30 7.66
C LYS A 29 -20.58 19.28 6.54
N ILE A 30 -19.36 19.08 6.03
CA ILE A 30 -19.12 18.14 4.92
C ILE A 30 -19.41 16.72 5.37
N GLU A 31 -19.01 16.36 6.58
CA GLU A 31 -19.22 15.02 7.12
C GLU A 31 -20.70 14.73 7.39
N GLU A 32 -21.44 15.69 7.95
CA GLU A 32 -22.90 15.59 8.10
C GLU A 32 -23.59 15.40 6.74
N MET A 33 -23.19 16.16 5.71
CA MET A 33 -23.74 16.01 4.37
C MET A 33 -23.40 14.67 3.72
N LYS A 34 -22.20 14.12 3.98
CA LYS A 34 -21.70 12.88 3.36
C LYS A 34 -22.29 11.62 4.00
N SER A 35 -22.36 11.57 5.33
CA SER A 35 -22.73 10.36 6.06
C SER A 35 -23.95 10.51 6.96
N GLY A 36 -24.44 11.72 7.19
CA GLY A 36 -25.46 12.02 8.19
C GLY A 36 -24.92 12.01 9.63
N ALA A 37 -23.61 11.79 9.83
CA ALA A 37 -23.01 11.79 11.15
C ALA A 37 -22.92 13.20 11.72
N THR A 38 -23.35 13.38 12.96
CA THR A 38 -23.18 14.63 13.70
C THR A 38 -22.08 14.49 14.74
N PHE A 39 -21.33 15.57 14.92
CA PHE A 39 -20.25 15.67 15.89
C PHE A 39 -20.50 16.84 16.82
N ASN A 40 -20.50 16.57 18.13
CA ASN A 40 -20.56 17.61 19.15
C ASN A 40 -19.15 18.06 19.50
N VAL A 41 -19.00 19.30 19.98
CA VAL A 41 -17.72 19.85 20.46
C VAL A 41 -17.75 19.87 22.00
N PRO A 42 -17.44 18.75 22.69
CA PRO A 42 -17.45 18.71 24.16
C PRO A 42 -16.39 19.61 24.81
N GLU A 43 -15.28 19.88 24.12
CA GLU A 43 -14.17 20.66 24.65
C GLU A 43 -13.50 21.48 23.53
N SER A 44 -13.23 22.75 23.82
CA SER A 44 -12.50 23.63 22.90
C SER A 44 -11.74 24.72 23.64
N ASN A 45 -10.65 25.16 23.03
CA ASN A 45 -9.94 26.37 23.36
C ASN A 45 -9.65 27.10 22.03
N PRO A 46 -10.45 28.13 21.67
CA PRO A 46 -10.34 28.78 20.37
C PRO A 46 -8.91 29.20 20.01
N GLY A 47 -8.48 28.86 18.80
CA GLY A 47 -7.11 29.10 18.32
C GLY A 47 -6.05 28.10 18.85
N ARG A 48 -6.40 27.18 19.76
CA ARG A 48 -5.49 26.13 20.24
C ARG A 48 -5.98 24.74 19.93
N PHE A 49 -7.21 24.38 20.30
CA PHE A 49 -7.72 23.06 19.98
C PHE A 49 -9.24 22.98 19.95
N TYR A 50 -9.74 21.99 19.22
CA TYR A 50 -11.14 21.57 19.21
C TYR A 50 -11.17 20.04 19.31
N ARG A 51 -11.92 19.51 20.28
CA ARG A 51 -12.19 18.08 20.40
C ARG A 51 -13.64 17.83 20.05
N LEU A 52 -13.86 16.90 19.13
CA LEU A 52 -15.18 16.52 18.67
C LEU A 52 -15.46 15.07 19.05
N PHE A 53 -16.73 14.76 19.33
CA PHE A 53 -17.18 13.41 19.60
C PHE A 53 -18.53 13.16 18.95
N GLY A 54 -18.65 12.06 18.20
CA GLY A 54 -19.85 11.75 17.42
C GLY A 54 -19.64 10.60 16.44
N GLY A 55 -20.59 10.42 15.52
CA GLY A 55 -20.43 9.48 14.39
C GLY A 55 -20.16 8.01 14.76
N GLY A 56 -20.72 7.52 15.87
CA GLY A 56 -20.51 6.15 16.34
C GLY A 56 -19.25 5.98 17.17
N GLU A 57 -19.17 6.70 18.29
CA GLU A 57 -18.04 6.65 19.25
C GLU A 57 -16.69 7.12 18.68
N ILE A 58 -16.70 7.98 17.66
CA ILE A 58 -15.48 8.53 17.08
C ILE A 58 -15.10 9.82 17.81
N GLY A 59 -13.89 9.86 18.33
CA GLY A 59 -13.22 11.06 18.84
C GLY A 59 -12.34 11.69 17.77
N LEU A 60 -12.41 13.00 17.63
CA LEU A 60 -11.58 13.78 16.71
C LEU A 60 -10.89 14.91 17.47
N SER A 61 -9.65 15.23 17.10
CA SER A 61 -8.94 16.40 17.62
C SER A 61 -8.32 17.21 16.49
N PHE A 62 -8.47 18.53 16.59
CA PHE A 62 -7.69 19.52 15.85
C PHE A 62 -6.89 20.29 16.88
N GLU A 63 -5.56 20.22 16.83
CA GLU A 63 -4.69 20.89 17.80
C GLU A 63 -3.62 21.72 17.08
N TYR A 64 -3.61 23.02 17.33
CA TYR A 64 -2.60 23.95 16.87
C TYR A 64 -1.47 24.02 17.89
N ILE A 65 -0.25 23.88 17.40
CA ILE A 65 0.96 23.96 18.20
C ILE A 65 1.84 25.07 17.62
N GLU A 66 2.11 26.08 18.46
CA GLU A 66 3.03 27.16 18.12
C GLU A 66 4.47 26.68 18.29
N GLY A 67 5.30 26.96 17.28
CA GLY A 67 6.70 26.55 17.24
C GLY A 67 6.98 25.41 16.24
N PRO A 68 8.27 25.17 15.98
CA PRO A 68 8.69 24.10 15.09
C PRO A 68 8.30 22.73 15.65
N ALA A 69 7.94 21.80 14.76
CA ALA A 69 7.68 20.43 15.15
C ALA A 69 8.98 19.74 15.62
N ASN A 70 8.87 18.79 16.54
CA ASN A 70 10.03 18.07 17.07
C ASN A 70 10.71 17.25 15.95
N PRO A 71 11.97 17.53 15.59
CA PRO A 71 12.64 16.83 14.49
C PRO A 71 12.77 15.32 14.72
N GLU A 72 12.86 14.87 15.97
CA GLU A 72 12.96 13.45 16.32
C GLU A 72 11.68 12.67 15.98
N ALA A 73 10.52 13.34 15.96
CA ALA A 73 9.26 12.72 15.56
C ALA A 73 9.25 12.29 14.08
N PHE A 74 10.12 12.86 13.26
CA PHE A 74 10.23 12.60 11.83
C PHE A 74 11.37 11.65 11.46
N ARG A 75 12.13 11.15 12.44
CA ARG A 75 13.36 10.38 12.19
C ARG A 75 13.13 9.13 11.33
N GLY A 76 12.03 8.40 11.57
CA GLY A 76 11.64 7.22 10.79
C GLY A 76 11.37 7.57 9.33
N ALA A 77 10.39 8.43 9.09
CA ALA A 77 10.06 8.93 7.76
C ALA A 77 11.25 9.55 6.99
N LEU A 78 12.12 10.30 7.68
CA LEU A 78 13.32 10.91 7.10
C LEU A 78 14.44 9.92 6.76
N SER A 79 14.38 8.69 7.29
CA SER A 79 15.33 7.62 6.95
C SER A 79 14.96 6.92 5.63
N SER A 80 13.71 7.07 5.16
CA SER A 80 13.27 6.48 3.90
C SER A 80 13.89 7.20 2.70
N ALA A 81 14.49 6.42 1.80
CA ALA A 81 15.01 6.94 0.54
C ALA A 81 13.91 7.59 -0.33
N VAL A 82 12.67 7.09 -0.24
CA VAL A 82 11.53 7.60 -1.01
C VAL A 82 11.17 9.02 -0.61
N THR A 83 11.24 9.33 0.69
CA THR A 83 11.01 10.70 1.18
C THR A 83 11.97 11.68 0.50
N GLY A 84 13.25 11.34 0.39
CA GLY A 84 14.25 12.17 -0.28
C GLY A 84 14.07 12.25 -1.80
N MET A 85 13.49 11.23 -2.44
CA MET A 85 13.15 11.26 -3.86
C MET A 85 11.92 12.13 -4.16
N LEU A 86 10.88 12.03 -3.32
CA LEU A 86 9.62 12.77 -3.50
C LEU A 86 9.73 14.24 -3.08
N CYS A 87 10.54 14.54 -2.05
CA CYS A 87 10.77 15.90 -1.57
C CYS A 87 12.24 16.06 -1.16
N PRO A 88 13.15 16.36 -2.11
CA PRO A 88 14.57 16.53 -1.83
C PRO A 88 14.87 17.62 -0.80
N ASP A 89 13.98 18.60 -0.65
CA ASP A 89 14.09 19.74 0.26
C ASP A 89 13.33 19.56 1.60
N ILE A 90 12.84 18.35 1.90
CA ILE A 90 11.97 18.09 3.06
C ILE A 90 12.59 18.55 4.39
N ARG A 91 13.91 18.40 4.55
CA ARG A 91 14.61 18.80 5.77
C ARG A 91 14.61 20.31 5.94
N GLN A 92 14.85 21.06 4.86
CA GLN A 92 14.79 22.52 4.89
C GLN A 92 13.36 23.01 5.18
N ARG A 93 12.33 22.33 4.65
CA ARG A 93 10.93 22.65 4.95
C ARG A 93 10.63 22.48 6.45
N LEU A 94 11.04 21.35 7.04
CA LEU A 94 10.89 21.10 8.49
C LEU A 94 11.67 22.11 9.35
N GLU A 95 12.90 22.46 8.96
CA GLU A 95 13.71 23.48 9.66
C GLU A 95 13.10 24.88 9.63
N ARG A 96 12.39 25.23 8.55
CA ARG A 96 11.69 26.51 8.41
C ARG A 96 10.37 26.56 9.19
N SER A 97 9.88 25.42 9.69
CA SER A 97 8.59 25.36 10.36
C SER A 97 8.47 26.35 11.53
N ARG A 98 7.29 26.95 11.63
CA ARG A 98 6.93 27.92 12.69
C ARG A 98 5.71 27.47 13.47
N SER A 99 4.88 26.61 12.88
CA SER A 99 3.75 26.02 13.56
C SER A 99 3.38 24.68 12.93
N HIS A 100 2.50 23.94 13.60
CA HIS A 100 1.89 22.74 13.05
C HIS A 100 0.49 22.51 13.60
N ILE A 101 -0.33 21.78 12.84
CA ILE A 101 -1.62 21.27 13.28
C ILE A 101 -1.52 19.75 13.39
N LEU A 102 -1.80 19.24 14.58
CA LEU A 102 -1.97 17.82 14.83
C LEU A 102 -3.47 17.48 14.69
N LEU A 103 -3.74 16.62 13.72
CA LEU A 103 -5.06 16.06 13.48
C LEU A 103 -5.09 14.64 14.00
N GLU A 104 -6.18 14.27 14.64
CA GLU A 104 -6.32 12.96 15.24
C GLU A 104 -7.73 12.41 15.09
N VAL A 105 -7.80 11.10 14.84
CA VAL A 105 -9.03 10.32 14.85
C VAL A 105 -8.81 9.08 15.72
N SER A 106 -9.69 8.87 16.69
CA SER A 106 -9.69 7.70 17.56
C SER A 106 -11.08 7.08 17.65
N HIS A 107 -11.16 5.77 17.90
CA HIS A 107 -12.41 5.14 18.30
C HIS A 107 -12.48 5.04 19.83
N GLY A 108 -13.67 5.29 20.37
CA GLY A 108 -13.97 5.14 21.78
C GLY A 108 -13.77 6.37 22.63
N VAL A 109 -14.38 6.32 23.82
CA VAL A 109 -14.32 7.39 24.84
C VAL A 109 -12.93 7.49 25.47
N LEU A 110 -12.15 6.41 25.41
CA LEU A 110 -10.83 6.32 26.04
C LEU A 110 -9.66 6.67 25.12
N GLY A 111 -9.89 7.13 23.88
CA GLY A 111 -8.89 7.83 23.06
C GLY A 111 -7.48 7.21 23.05
N GLY A 112 -7.37 5.90 22.82
CA GLY A 112 -6.07 5.20 22.76
C GLY A 112 -5.47 4.77 24.11
N VAL A 113 -6.10 5.07 25.26
CA VAL A 113 -5.70 4.53 26.58
C VAL A 113 -5.80 2.99 26.59
N GLU A 114 -6.67 2.41 25.77
CA GLU A 114 -6.77 0.96 25.56
C GLU A 114 -5.52 0.34 24.90
N GLU A 115 -4.63 1.14 24.32
CA GLU A 115 -3.36 0.67 23.73
C GLU A 115 -2.25 0.49 24.79
N LEU A 116 -2.43 1.02 26.01
CA LEU A 116 -1.51 0.76 27.11
C LEU A 116 -1.53 -0.74 27.45
N PRO A 117 -0.38 -1.44 27.45
CA PRO A 117 -0.34 -2.91 27.53
C PRO A 117 -1.16 -3.50 28.69
N GLN A 118 -1.15 -2.82 29.84
CA GLN A 118 -1.87 -3.25 31.05
C GLN A 118 -3.39 -3.16 30.90
N ILE A 119 -3.87 -2.09 30.25
CA ILE A 119 -5.31 -1.84 30.03
C ILE A 119 -5.81 -2.71 28.88
N ALA A 120 -4.99 -2.84 27.84
CA ALA A 120 -5.22 -3.74 26.71
C ALA A 120 -5.43 -5.20 27.17
N ALA A 121 -4.58 -5.69 28.09
CA ALA A 121 -4.67 -7.02 28.68
C ALA A 121 -5.90 -7.18 29.59
N MET A 122 -6.24 -6.14 30.36
CA MET A 122 -7.44 -6.14 31.20
C MET A 122 -8.73 -6.27 30.36
N PHE A 123 -8.83 -5.53 29.25
CA PHE A 123 -10.00 -5.60 28.36
C PHE A 123 -10.16 -6.96 27.68
N GLU A 124 -9.03 -7.60 27.33
CA GLU A 124 -9.02 -8.95 26.77
C GLU A 124 -9.51 -9.99 27.79
N GLN A 125 -9.10 -9.89 29.05
CA GLN A 125 -9.53 -10.80 30.13
C GLN A 125 -11.05 -10.74 30.42
N ILE A 126 -11.67 -9.56 30.29
CA ILE A 126 -13.12 -9.40 30.51
C ILE A 126 -13.95 -9.67 29.25
N GLY A 127 -13.32 -10.13 28.16
CA GLY A 127 -13.99 -10.44 26.90
C GLY A 127 -14.59 -9.22 26.19
N ARG A 128 -14.17 -8.00 26.55
CA ARG A 128 -14.65 -6.79 25.89
C ARG A 128 -14.00 -6.70 24.51
N ARG A 129 -14.82 -6.65 23.46
CA ARG A 129 -14.34 -6.38 22.10
C ARG A 129 -13.67 -5.01 22.10
N ARG A 130 -12.39 -4.95 21.68
CA ARG A 130 -11.69 -3.68 21.51
C ARG A 130 -12.40 -2.84 20.46
N GLU A 131 -12.66 -1.59 20.79
CA GLU A 131 -13.28 -0.62 19.91
C GLU A 131 -12.35 -0.35 18.71
N GLY A 132 -12.94 -0.18 17.52
CA GLY A 132 -12.18 0.08 16.30
C GLY A 132 -11.34 -1.09 15.76
N ALA A 133 -11.59 -2.32 16.21
CA ALA A 133 -10.80 -3.51 15.87
C ALA A 133 -11.18 -4.20 14.54
N SER A 134 -12.18 -3.70 13.80
CA SER A 134 -12.50 -4.18 12.45
C SER A 134 -11.84 -3.35 11.36
N GLN A 135 -11.68 -3.94 10.17
CA GLN A 135 -11.12 -3.25 9.01
C GLN A 135 -11.98 -2.05 8.59
N SER A 136 -13.30 -2.19 8.56
CA SER A 136 -14.21 -1.11 8.19
C SER A 136 -14.14 0.08 9.15
N GLU A 137 -14.00 -0.17 10.46
CA GLU A 137 -13.79 0.90 11.43
C GLU A 137 -12.43 1.59 11.24
N PHE A 138 -11.38 0.84 10.91
CA PHE A 138 -10.06 1.39 10.60
C PHE A 138 -10.07 2.24 9.33
N GLU A 139 -10.65 1.75 8.25
CA GLU A 139 -10.84 2.47 6.99
C GLU A 139 -11.65 3.74 7.20
N ARG A 140 -12.72 3.66 8.01
CA ARG A 140 -13.51 4.84 8.36
C ARG A 140 -12.68 5.91 9.09
N ARG A 141 -11.79 5.51 10.00
CA ARG A 141 -10.89 6.46 10.67
C ARG A 141 -9.89 7.08 9.70
N LEU A 142 -9.35 6.30 8.76
CA LEU A 142 -8.47 6.81 7.70
C LEU A 142 -9.19 7.83 6.81
N GLU A 143 -10.44 7.55 6.42
CA GLU A 143 -11.26 8.47 5.63
C GLU A 143 -11.51 9.80 6.35
N LEU A 144 -11.85 9.75 7.64
CA LEU A 144 -12.08 10.95 8.45
C LEU A 144 -10.80 11.76 8.61
N LEU A 145 -9.67 11.10 8.89
CA LEU A 145 -8.39 11.78 9.04
C LEU A 145 -7.96 12.44 7.71
N ALA A 146 -8.18 11.76 6.59
CA ALA A 146 -7.88 12.30 5.27
C ALA A 146 -8.79 13.51 4.97
N LEU A 147 -10.07 13.43 5.29
CA LEU A 147 -11.01 14.55 5.15
C LEU A 147 -10.59 15.75 6.00
N MET A 148 -10.27 15.55 7.27
CA MET A 148 -9.80 16.61 8.18
C MET A 148 -8.53 17.28 7.64
N SER A 149 -7.59 16.47 7.15
CA SER A 149 -6.30 16.94 6.62
C SER A 149 -6.47 17.76 5.34
N ARG A 150 -7.33 17.31 4.42
CA ARG A 150 -7.63 18.04 3.18
C ARG A 150 -8.34 19.36 3.43
N ILE A 151 -9.38 19.36 4.29
CA ILE A 151 -10.08 20.60 4.65
C ILE A 151 -9.12 21.59 5.30
N THR A 152 -8.26 21.12 6.20
CA THR A 152 -7.25 22.00 6.83
C THR A 152 -6.28 22.54 5.77
N SER A 153 -5.87 21.71 4.81
CA SER A 153 -4.97 22.09 3.70
C SER A 153 -5.60 23.09 2.73
N ASP A 154 -6.92 23.03 2.53
CA ASP A 154 -7.70 23.99 1.74
C ASP A 154 -7.73 25.38 2.40
N HIS A 155 -7.74 25.43 3.74
CA HIS A 155 -7.71 26.70 4.48
C HIS A 155 -6.30 27.27 4.63
N ALA A 156 -5.29 26.41 4.76
CA ALA A 156 -3.88 26.79 4.77
C ALA A 156 -3.05 25.65 4.19
N SER A 157 -2.27 25.92 3.15
CA SER A 157 -1.47 24.88 2.49
C SER A 157 -0.27 24.48 3.35
N PRO A 158 -0.15 23.22 3.81
CA PRO A 158 0.99 22.79 4.59
C PRO A 158 2.25 22.70 3.72
N SER A 159 3.40 23.05 4.30
CA SER A 159 4.70 22.82 3.67
C SER A 159 5.05 21.33 3.60
N VAL A 160 4.64 20.58 4.64
CA VAL A 160 4.88 19.16 4.84
C VAL A 160 3.69 18.53 5.55
N VAL A 161 3.31 17.33 5.17
CA VAL A 161 2.34 16.48 5.85
C VAL A 161 3.03 15.19 6.28
N HIS A 162 3.00 14.88 7.57
CA HIS A 162 3.39 13.60 8.12
C HIS A 162 2.15 12.73 8.34
N TRP A 163 2.03 11.67 7.56
CA TRP A 163 0.97 10.68 7.67
C TRP A 163 1.47 9.49 8.50
N THR A 164 1.08 9.42 9.77
CA THR A 164 1.80 8.59 10.76
C THR A 164 1.55 7.09 10.61
N GLN A 165 0.42 6.69 10.01
CA GLN A 165 0.01 5.29 9.87
C GLN A 165 0.93 4.51 8.93
N SER A 166 1.45 5.20 7.91
CA SER A 166 2.42 4.66 6.97
C SER A 166 3.81 5.28 7.16
N ASP A 167 4.00 6.12 8.20
CA ASP A 167 5.21 6.90 8.46
C ASP A 167 5.75 7.65 7.22
N GLN A 168 4.85 8.27 6.45
CA GLN A 168 5.19 9.01 5.25
C GLN A 168 5.27 10.51 5.48
N LEU A 169 6.33 11.12 4.97
CA LEU A 169 6.47 12.58 4.85
C LEU A 169 6.27 12.99 3.40
N LEU A 170 5.24 13.79 3.18
CA LEU A 170 4.84 14.27 1.87
C LEU A 170 4.91 15.80 1.84
N PRO A 171 5.32 16.41 0.72
CA PRO A 171 5.07 17.83 0.53
C PRO A 171 3.55 18.06 0.40
N GLY A 172 3.04 19.20 0.88
CA GLY A 172 1.59 19.44 0.93
C GLY A 172 0.89 19.31 -0.42
N GLU A 173 1.55 19.74 -1.49
CA GLU A 173 1.07 19.61 -2.86
C GLU A 173 0.90 18.15 -3.34
N LEU A 174 1.72 17.21 -2.83
CA LEU A 174 1.63 15.79 -3.16
C LEU A 174 0.61 15.07 -2.29
N PHE A 175 0.44 15.51 -1.04
CA PHE A 175 -0.54 14.97 -0.12
C PHE A 175 -1.96 14.99 -0.72
N GLU A 176 -2.39 16.10 -1.33
CA GLU A 176 -3.72 16.21 -1.94
C GLU A 176 -3.98 15.15 -3.02
N ASN A 177 -2.97 14.86 -3.85
CA ASN A 177 -3.08 13.82 -4.88
C ASN A 177 -3.20 12.43 -4.26
N TYR A 178 -2.51 12.18 -3.15
CA TYR A 178 -2.53 10.88 -2.48
C TYR A 178 -3.78 10.67 -1.63
N ALA A 179 -4.28 11.73 -0.99
CA ALA A 179 -5.47 11.71 -0.12
C ALA A 179 -6.80 11.62 -0.89
N THR A 180 -6.79 11.92 -2.20
CA THR A 180 -7.93 11.75 -3.10
C THR A 180 -7.95 10.39 -3.81
N GLY A 181 -6.85 9.62 -3.71
CA GLY A 181 -6.75 8.28 -4.29
C GLY A 181 -7.58 7.23 -3.56
N GLY A 182 -7.72 6.05 -4.18
CA GLY A 182 -8.39 4.90 -3.56
C GLY A 182 -7.62 4.31 -2.37
N VAL A 183 -8.33 3.55 -1.53
CA VAL A 183 -7.76 2.81 -0.39
C VAL A 183 -7.74 1.30 -0.70
N PRO A 184 -6.64 0.58 -0.43
CA PRO A 184 -5.32 1.09 -0.10
C PRO A 184 -4.66 1.80 -1.31
N GLY A 185 -3.81 2.77 -1.01
CA GLY A 185 -3.15 3.61 -2.02
C GLY A 185 -1.84 4.21 -1.51
N PRO A 186 -1.23 5.14 -2.27
CA PRO A 186 0.07 5.68 -1.92
C PRO A 186 0.16 6.34 -0.55
N LEU A 187 -0.91 6.94 -0.04
CA LEU A 187 -0.96 7.49 1.32
C LEU A 187 -0.83 6.40 2.42
N HIS A 188 -1.26 5.19 2.10
CA HIS A 188 -1.47 4.09 3.03
C HIS A 188 -0.32 3.08 3.06
N ILE A 189 0.42 2.98 1.96
CA ILE A 189 1.44 1.96 1.73
C ILE A 189 2.78 2.65 1.50
N HIS A 190 3.68 2.60 2.46
CA HIS A 190 5.02 3.19 2.30
C HIS A 190 5.97 2.18 1.67
N PRO A 191 6.59 2.49 0.51
CA PRO A 191 7.65 1.67 -0.06
C PRO A 191 9.00 1.96 0.63
N TYR A 192 9.48 1.04 1.47
CA TYR A 192 10.86 1.06 1.95
C TYR A 192 11.77 0.44 0.89
N LEU A 193 12.57 1.29 0.25
CA LEU A 193 13.55 0.86 -0.75
C LEU A 193 14.80 0.30 -0.07
N PHE A 194 15.27 -0.84 -0.56
CA PHE A 194 16.52 -1.45 -0.14
C PHE A 194 17.23 -2.07 -1.35
N GLY A 195 18.50 -2.37 -1.23
CA GLY A 195 19.25 -2.99 -2.32
C GLY A 195 20.76 -2.82 -2.17
N PRO A 196 21.55 -3.58 -2.94
CA PRO A 196 22.99 -3.43 -2.91
C PRO A 196 23.39 -2.04 -3.41
N ARG A 197 24.50 -1.51 -2.86
CA ARG A 197 25.13 -0.35 -3.47
C ARG A 197 25.65 -0.75 -4.85
N PRO A 198 25.32 -0.02 -5.92
CA PRO A 198 25.81 -0.36 -7.26
C PRO A 198 27.34 -0.30 -7.31
N GLY A 199 27.95 -1.29 -7.95
CA GLY A 199 29.37 -1.23 -8.31
C GLY A 199 29.64 -0.16 -9.38
N PRO A 200 30.92 0.15 -9.67
CA PRO A 200 31.26 1.07 -10.74
C PRO A 200 30.71 0.59 -12.10
N GLY A 201 29.81 1.38 -12.71
CA GLY A 201 29.20 1.06 -14.00
C GLY A 201 27.99 0.11 -13.94
N GLU A 202 27.54 -0.27 -12.74
CA GLU A 202 26.31 -1.04 -12.55
C GLU A 202 25.11 -0.11 -12.35
N GLU A 203 23.98 -0.45 -12.97
CA GLU A 203 22.71 0.22 -12.72
C GLU A 203 22.21 -0.10 -11.30
N PRO A 204 21.67 0.90 -10.55
CA PRO A 204 21.14 0.67 -9.22
C PRO A 204 19.94 -0.28 -9.28
N ARG A 205 19.96 -1.31 -8.43
CA ARG A 205 18.83 -2.23 -8.24
C ARG A 205 18.15 -1.92 -6.92
N ALA A 206 16.85 -1.71 -6.95
CA ALA A 206 16.06 -1.41 -5.78
C ALA A 206 14.98 -2.48 -5.59
N GLY A 207 14.97 -3.08 -4.41
CA GLY A 207 13.87 -3.85 -3.87
C GLY A 207 12.94 -2.95 -3.07
N ILE A 208 11.75 -3.47 -2.77
CA ILE A 208 10.71 -2.78 -2.00
C ILE A 208 10.21 -3.70 -0.91
N ARG A 209 10.22 -3.21 0.33
CA ARG A 209 9.41 -3.78 1.41
C ARG A 209 8.33 -2.77 1.76
N THR A 210 7.08 -3.20 1.77
CA THR A 210 6.01 -2.29 2.19
C THR A 210 6.00 -2.12 3.70
N PHE A 211 5.52 -0.97 4.12
CA PHE A 211 4.99 -0.75 5.45
C PHE A 211 3.54 -0.30 5.34
N GLY A 212 2.66 -1.04 5.99
CA GLY A 212 1.22 -0.78 6.03
C GLY A 212 0.39 -1.88 5.38
N ALA A 213 0.89 -2.61 4.37
CA ALA A 213 0.10 -3.58 3.60
C ALA A 213 -0.58 -4.63 4.50
N ARG A 214 0.04 -4.97 5.63
CA ARG A 214 -0.49 -5.89 6.64
C ARG A 214 -1.84 -5.48 7.22
N HIS A 215 -2.17 -4.19 7.22
CA HIS A 215 -3.48 -3.70 7.67
C HIS A 215 -4.60 -4.23 6.77
N TRP A 216 -4.33 -4.42 5.47
CA TRP A 216 -5.34 -4.88 4.51
C TRP A 216 -5.31 -6.40 4.33
N ILE A 217 -4.13 -6.97 4.11
CA ILE A 217 -4.00 -8.39 3.70
C ILE A 217 -3.28 -9.26 4.74
N GLY A 218 -3.01 -8.73 5.95
CA GLY A 218 -2.40 -9.48 7.04
C GLY A 218 -0.87 -9.68 6.93
N ARG A 219 -0.26 -9.37 5.79
CA ARG A 219 1.18 -9.47 5.53
C ARG A 219 1.73 -8.21 4.88
N GLU A 220 3.01 -7.95 5.07
CA GLU A 220 3.72 -6.98 4.23
C GLU A 220 4.04 -7.58 2.86
N ILE A 221 4.42 -6.76 1.89
CA ILE A 221 4.78 -7.19 0.55
C ILE A 221 6.25 -6.91 0.31
N LEU A 222 6.95 -7.88 -0.28
CA LEU A 222 8.36 -7.82 -0.64
C LEU A 222 8.53 -8.00 -2.15
N VAL A 223 9.31 -7.11 -2.77
CA VAL A 223 9.89 -7.31 -4.09
C VAL A 223 11.40 -7.20 -3.93
N GLU A 224 12.14 -8.23 -4.33
CA GLU A 224 13.60 -8.22 -4.23
C GLU A 224 14.25 -7.21 -5.20
N PRO A 225 15.48 -6.76 -4.93
CA PRO A 225 16.22 -5.91 -5.85
C PRO A 225 16.29 -6.51 -7.25
N SER A 226 15.70 -5.79 -8.21
CA SER A 226 15.61 -6.21 -9.60
C SER A 226 16.06 -5.10 -10.55
N VAL A 227 16.16 -5.43 -11.83
CA VAL A 227 16.47 -4.47 -12.91
C VAL A 227 15.27 -3.57 -13.25
N LEU A 228 14.09 -3.88 -12.74
CA LEU A 228 12.89 -3.07 -12.96
C LEU A 228 12.96 -1.78 -12.13
N PRO A 229 12.49 -0.64 -12.66
CA PRO A 229 12.36 0.58 -11.87
C PRO A 229 11.49 0.35 -10.64
N TRP A 230 11.91 0.87 -9.49
CA TRP A 230 11.16 0.70 -8.24
C TRP A 230 9.72 1.21 -8.36
N ALA A 231 9.48 2.30 -9.11
CA ALA A 231 8.14 2.84 -9.31
C ALA A 231 7.21 1.81 -9.98
N ALA A 232 7.69 1.05 -10.96
CA ALA A 232 6.90 0.01 -11.64
C ALA A 232 6.56 -1.16 -10.70
N ASN A 233 7.53 -1.57 -9.87
CA ASN A 233 7.30 -2.57 -8.83
C ASN A 233 6.27 -2.06 -7.80
N TYR A 234 6.36 -0.80 -7.40
CA TYR A 234 5.42 -0.20 -6.45
C TYR A 234 4.00 -0.08 -7.02
N GLU A 235 3.85 0.33 -8.27
CA GLU A 235 2.55 0.35 -8.95
C GLU A 235 1.93 -1.06 -9.03
N THR A 236 2.76 -2.08 -9.29
CA THR A 236 2.32 -3.47 -9.28
C THR A 236 1.88 -3.92 -7.88
N ILE A 237 2.62 -3.56 -6.83
CA ILE A 237 2.25 -3.82 -5.43
C ILE A 237 0.86 -3.21 -5.12
N LEU A 238 0.64 -1.95 -5.51
CA LEU A 238 -0.66 -1.30 -5.31
C LEU A 238 -1.77 -1.98 -6.13
N ALA A 239 -1.48 -2.47 -7.33
CA ALA A 239 -2.43 -3.24 -8.13
C ALA A 239 -2.80 -4.58 -7.47
N PHE A 240 -1.80 -5.30 -6.96
CA PHE A 240 -2.00 -6.53 -6.20
C PHE A 240 -2.89 -6.30 -4.97
N LEU A 241 -2.61 -5.24 -4.20
CA LEU A 241 -3.42 -4.88 -3.04
C LEU A 241 -4.87 -4.58 -3.42
N ARG A 242 -5.11 -3.80 -4.47
CA ARG A 242 -6.48 -3.52 -4.95
C ARG A 242 -7.26 -4.79 -5.29
N VAL A 243 -6.59 -5.77 -5.88
CA VAL A 243 -7.21 -7.07 -6.24
C VAL A 243 -7.53 -7.88 -5.00
N CYS A 244 -6.66 -7.85 -3.99
CA CYS A 244 -6.91 -8.53 -2.72
C CYS A 244 -8.04 -7.87 -1.92
N THR A 245 -8.25 -6.56 -2.05
CA THR A 245 -9.19 -5.79 -1.21
C THR A 245 -10.49 -5.38 -1.91
N MET A 246 -10.65 -5.63 -3.22
CA MET A 246 -11.91 -5.34 -3.90
C MET A 246 -13.04 -6.25 -3.43
N GLU A 247 -14.29 -5.90 -3.77
CA GLU A 247 -15.45 -6.74 -3.48
C GLU A 247 -15.28 -8.12 -4.16
N ASN A 248 -15.43 -9.20 -3.38
CA ASN A 248 -15.11 -10.58 -3.78
C ASN A 248 -13.64 -10.82 -4.16
N GLY A 249 -12.74 -9.87 -3.85
CA GLY A 249 -11.30 -10.03 -3.95
C GLY A 249 -10.79 -11.14 -3.04
N TYR A 250 -9.58 -11.61 -3.35
CA TYR A 250 -8.93 -12.68 -2.60
C TYR A 250 -7.42 -12.51 -2.65
N VAL A 251 -6.75 -13.08 -1.65
CA VAL A 251 -5.30 -13.21 -1.69
C VAL A 251 -4.94 -14.32 -2.68
N ILE A 252 -4.10 -13.97 -3.64
CA ILE A 252 -3.61 -14.90 -4.66
C ILE A 252 -2.87 -16.07 -3.99
N PRO A 253 -3.22 -17.33 -4.30
CA PRO A 253 -2.63 -18.50 -3.66
C PRO A 253 -1.10 -18.54 -3.75
N ASP A 254 -0.49 -19.25 -2.81
CA ASP A 254 0.96 -19.46 -2.81
C ASP A 254 1.41 -20.20 -4.08
N GLY A 255 2.47 -19.69 -4.71
CA GLY A 255 3.03 -20.22 -5.95
C GLY A 255 2.32 -19.77 -7.24
N ASP A 256 1.11 -19.23 -7.14
CA ASP A 256 0.35 -18.72 -8.28
C ASP A 256 0.94 -17.40 -8.80
N THR A 257 0.58 -17.02 -10.02
CA THR A 257 1.04 -15.78 -10.66
C THR A 257 -0.11 -14.78 -10.77
N PHE A 258 0.24 -13.50 -10.71
CA PHE A 258 -0.62 -12.34 -10.80
C PHE A 258 -0.25 -11.48 -12.03
N GLY A 259 -1.25 -10.95 -12.73
CA GLY A 259 -1.03 -9.96 -13.79
C GLY A 259 -2.33 -9.48 -14.45
N PRO A 260 -2.28 -8.43 -15.28
CA PRO A 260 -3.42 -7.93 -16.04
C PRO A 260 -3.86 -8.89 -17.15
N GLU A 261 -5.11 -8.72 -17.60
CA GLU A 261 -5.68 -9.52 -18.70
C GLU A 261 -4.91 -9.41 -20.01
N ASP A 262 -4.30 -8.27 -20.29
CA ASP A 262 -3.51 -7.99 -21.51
C ASP A 262 -2.12 -8.62 -21.49
N ARG A 263 -1.74 -9.30 -20.40
CA ARG A 263 -0.46 -10.01 -20.22
C ARG A 263 0.76 -9.09 -20.36
N SER A 264 0.58 -7.79 -20.13
CA SER A 264 1.66 -6.80 -20.15
C SER A 264 2.69 -7.01 -19.04
N LEU A 265 2.29 -7.62 -17.91
CA LEU A 265 3.19 -8.02 -16.83
C LEU A 265 2.72 -9.31 -16.14
N SER A 266 3.63 -9.97 -15.43
CA SER A 266 3.29 -11.12 -14.58
C SER A 266 4.27 -11.25 -13.40
N TYR A 267 3.76 -11.54 -12.21
CA TYR A 267 4.52 -11.68 -10.96
C TYR A 267 4.10 -12.94 -10.22
N ARG A 268 5.05 -13.77 -9.77
CA ARG A 268 4.75 -14.91 -8.89
C ARG A 268 4.52 -14.41 -7.46
N VAL A 269 3.53 -14.98 -6.80
CA VAL A 269 3.21 -14.73 -5.40
C VAL A 269 3.76 -15.90 -4.57
N THR A 270 4.55 -15.60 -3.55
CA THR A 270 5.02 -16.60 -2.57
C THR A 270 4.73 -16.13 -1.16
N TRP A 271 4.23 -17.03 -0.31
CA TRP A 271 3.84 -16.74 1.06
C TRP A 271 4.98 -17.13 2.00
N HIS A 272 5.39 -16.22 2.89
CA HIS A 272 6.40 -16.47 3.90
C HIS A 272 5.85 -16.12 5.28
N GLU A 273 5.92 -17.04 6.23
CA GLU A 273 5.61 -16.78 7.63
C GLU A 273 6.70 -15.96 8.33
N ALA A 274 6.38 -15.46 9.51
CA ALA A 274 7.31 -14.71 10.33
C ALA A 274 8.55 -15.56 10.66
N GLY A 275 9.74 -15.03 10.33
CA GLY A 275 11.02 -15.66 10.63
C GLY A 275 11.50 -16.69 9.61
N GLU A 276 10.78 -16.91 8.50
CA GLU A 276 11.19 -17.86 7.45
C GLU A 276 12.16 -17.27 6.41
N THR A 277 12.37 -15.95 6.41
CA THR A 277 13.28 -15.28 5.47
C THR A 277 14.62 -15.00 6.15
N GLU A 278 15.70 -15.53 5.56
CA GLU A 278 17.10 -15.29 5.97
C GLU A 278 17.57 -13.85 5.69
N ASP A 279 16.75 -13.00 5.08
CA ASP A 279 17.09 -11.60 4.82
C ASP A 279 17.33 -10.85 6.14
N ASP A 280 18.58 -10.41 6.32
CA ASP A 280 19.20 -9.68 7.45
C ASP A 280 18.41 -8.50 8.05
N LEU A 281 17.25 -8.14 7.49
CA LEU A 281 16.34 -7.09 7.99
C LEU A 281 15.19 -7.63 8.85
N THR A 282 15.15 -8.93 9.16
CA THR A 282 14.09 -9.56 9.97
C THR A 282 14.58 -10.18 11.28
N ALA A 283 15.90 -10.37 11.45
CA ALA A 283 16.46 -11.15 12.54
C ALA A 283 16.36 -10.48 13.92
N GLU A 284 16.32 -9.15 14.01
CA GLU A 284 16.33 -8.44 15.31
C GLU A 284 14.93 -8.26 15.94
N GLU A 285 13.83 -8.45 15.19
CA GLU A 285 12.46 -8.21 15.69
C GLU A 285 11.45 -9.27 15.20
N GLY A 286 11.70 -10.56 15.46
CA GLY A 286 10.66 -11.59 15.44
C GLY A 286 9.89 -11.83 14.12
N GLY A 287 10.36 -11.30 12.99
CA GLY A 287 9.78 -11.46 11.65
C GLY A 287 8.37 -10.89 11.47
N VAL A 288 8.08 -10.31 10.31
CA VAL A 288 6.70 -9.98 9.89
C VAL A 288 6.36 -10.92 8.74
N PRO A 289 5.19 -11.59 8.73
CA PRO A 289 4.81 -12.43 7.59
C PRO A 289 4.69 -11.57 6.33
N LEU A 290 5.08 -12.14 5.19
CA LEU A 290 5.22 -11.39 3.94
C LEU A 290 4.75 -12.18 2.71
N TYR A 291 4.20 -11.45 1.74
CA TYR A 291 4.00 -11.91 0.38
C TYR A 291 5.18 -11.44 -0.47
N LYS A 292 5.94 -12.38 -1.03
CA LYS A 292 6.99 -12.06 -2.00
C LYS A 292 6.39 -12.03 -3.40
N LEU A 293 6.51 -10.89 -4.07
CA LEU A 293 6.14 -10.72 -5.47
C LEU A 293 7.41 -10.79 -6.32
N THR A 294 7.58 -11.88 -7.06
CA THR A 294 8.75 -12.09 -7.94
C THR A 294 8.37 -11.75 -9.39
N PRO A 295 8.98 -10.72 -10.01
CA PRO A 295 8.67 -10.38 -11.40
C PRO A 295 9.06 -11.52 -12.33
N LEU A 296 8.14 -11.89 -13.24
CA LEU A 296 8.38 -12.88 -14.30
C LEU A 296 8.40 -12.23 -15.69
N LYS A 297 7.60 -11.19 -15.90
CA LYS A 297 7.51 -10.48 -17.18
C LYS A 297 7.09 -9.03 -16.95
N HIS A 298 7.66 -8.10 -17.71
CA HIS A 298 7.21 -6.72 -17.82
C HIS A 298 7.54 -6.16 -19.22
N VAL A 299 6.53 -6.04 -20.08
CA VAL A 299 6.70 -5.69 -21.51
C VAL A 299 7.29 -4.29 -21.69
N GLU A 300 6.79 -3.30 -20.96
CA GLU A 300 7.23 -1.90 -21.06
C GLU A 300 8.75 -1.73 -20.83
N TYR A 301 9.32 -2.52 -19.91
CA TYR A 301 10.74 -2.50 -19.58
C TYR A 301 11.53 -3.63 -20.23
N GLY A 302 10.93 -4.37 -21.17
CA GLY A 302 11.58 -5.49 -21.87
C GLY A 302 12.07 -6.62 -20.95
N PHE A 303 11.46 -6.79 -19.78
CA PHE A 303 11.89 -7.78 -18.79
C PHE A 303 11.15 -9.11 -18.97
N VAL A 304 11.89 -10.21 -19.00
CA VAL A 304 11.39 -11.59 -18.94
C VAL A 304 12.36 -12.40 -18.10
N SER A 305 11.87 -13.09 -17.07
CA SER A 305 12.69 -13.99 -16.25
C SER A 305 12.81 -15.35 -16.90
N ASP A 306 13.88 -16.09 -16.60
CA ASP A 306 14.06 -17.47 -17.07
C ASP A 306 12.92 -18.40 -16.66
N GLU A 307 12.25 -18.08 -15.55
CA GLU A 307 11.13 -18.85 -15.00
C GLU A 307 9.77 -18.50 -15.61
N HIS A 308 9.70 -17.52 -16.50
CA HIS A 308 8.48 -17.16 -17.20
C HIS A 308 8.04 -18.28 -18.14
N VAL A 309 6.75 -18.62 -18.11
CA VAL A 309 6.13 -19.54 -19.07
C VAL A 309 5.46 -18.71 -20.18
N PRO A 310 5.83 -18.92 -21.46
CA PRO A 310 5.30 -18.13 -22.58
C PRO A 310 3.77 -18.10 -22.64
N ASP A 311 3.22 -16.97 -23.08
CA ASP A 311 1.77 -16.72 -23.15
C ASP A 311 1.02 -17.66 -24.13
N GLY A 312 1.74 -18.30 -25.05
CA GLY A 312 1.19 -19.30 -25.99
C GLY A 312 0.95 -20.66 -25.35
N ASN A 313 1.57 -20.96 -24.21
CA ASN A 313 1.48 -22.25 -23.54
C ASN A 313 0.30 -22.31 -22.55
N VAL A 314 -0.80 -21.64 -22.90
CA VAL A 314 -2.05 -21.66 -22.12
C VAL A 314 -2.83 -22.92 -22.48
N ILE A 315 -3.31 -23.60 -21.46
CA ILE A 315 -4.01 -24.86 -21.60
C ILE A 315 -5.49 -24.63 -21.29
N ASP A 316 -6.36 -25.35 -22.00
CA ASP A 316 -7.77 -25.42 -21.62
C ASP A 316 -7.87 -26.00 -20.19
N ASP A 317 -8.20 -25.13 -19.26
CA ASP A 317 -8.17 -25.39 -17.83
C ASP A 317 -9.36 -26.26 -17.40
N ARG A 318 -10.40 -26.43 -18.23
CA ARG A 318 -11.58 -27.22 -17.90
C ARG A 318 -11.36 -28.72 -18.02
N ALA A 319 -10.34 -29.14 -18.77
CA ALA A 319 -9.89 -30.52 -18.84
C ALA A 319 -8.57 -30.63 -18.06
N TYR A 320 -8.53 -31.38 -16.97
CA TYR A 320 -7.28 -31.67 -16.25
C TYR A 320 -6.35 -32.49 -17.16
N PRO A 321 -5.32 -31.89 -17.77
CA PRO A 321 -4.51 -32.59 -18.76
C PRO A 321 -3.73 -33.69 -18.04
N ALA A 322 -3.82 -34.94 -18.53
CA ALA A 322 -3.19 -36.09 -17.88
C ALA A 322 -1.68 -35.87 -17.66
N ASP A 323 -1.01 -35.24 -18.62
CA ASP A 323 0.44 -34.98 -18.61
C ASP A 323 0.88 -33.96 -17.54
N LEU A 324 -0.07 -33.18 -17.01
CA LEU A 324 0.16 -32.21 -15.93
C LEU A 324 -0.38 -32.65 -14.59
N MET A 325 -1.18 -33.70 -14.53
CA MET A 325 -1.58 -34.24 -13.24
C MET A 325 -0.43 -35.08 -12.64
N PRO A 326 -0.27 -35.11 -11.32
CA PRO A 326 0.53 -36.12 -10.64
C PRO A 326 0.13 -37.54 -11.05
N GLU A 327 1.09 -38.47 -11.04
CA GLU A 327 0.83 -39.89 -11.29
C GLU A 327 0.05 -40.53 -10.13
N ASP A 328 0.35 -40.09 -8.90
CA ASP A 328 -0.36 -40.50 -7.69
C ASP A 328 -1.80 -39.96 -7.68
N GLN A 329 -2.75 -40.81 -7.30
CA GLN A 329 -4.18 -40.47 -7.35
C GLN A 329 -4.59 -39.45 -6.30
N ASP A 330 -3.97 -39.48 -5.12
CA ASP A 330 -4.29 -38.56 -4.03
C ASP A 330 -3.71 -37.18 -4.36
N GLU A 331 -2.44 -37.11 -4.78
CA GLU A 331 -1.81 -35.87 -5.25
C GLU A 331 -2.56 -35.26 -6.45
N LYS A 332 -3.02 -36.11 -7.38
CA LYS A 332 -3.84 -35.67 -8.52
C LYS A 332 -5.17 -35.06 -8.09
N MET A 333 -5.81 -35.64 -7.07
CA MET A 333 -7.06 -35.11 -6.54
C MET A 333 -6.82 -33.77 -5.82
N GLU A 334 -5.74 -33.66 -5.05
CA GLU A 334 -5.33 -32.41 -4.37
C GLU A 334 -5.05 -31.29 -5.38
N GLU A 335 -4.24 -31.57 -6.41
CA GLU A 335 -3.91 -30.61 -7.47
C GLU A 335 -5.16 -30.17 -8.24
N ALA A 336 -6.05 -31.12 -8.57
CA ALA A 336 -7.30 -30.81 -9.24
C ALA A 336 -8.24 -29.95 -8.38
N ASN A 337 -8.29 -30.20 -7.07
CA ASN A 337 -9.05 -29.38 -6.11
C ASN A 337 -8.46 -27.99 -6.00
N ARG A 338 -7.14 -27.85 -5.90
CA ARG A 338 -6.43 -26.57 -5.91
C ARG A 338 -6.82 -25.72 -7.12
N TRP A 339 -6.81 -26.31 -8.33
CA TRP A 339 -7.22 -25.59 -9.54
C TRP A 339 -8.69 -25.17 -9.53
N ARG A 340 -9.60 -26.00 -8.98
CA ARG A 340 -11.03 -25.61 -8.83
C ARG A 340 -11.17 -24.44 -7.89
N GLU A 341 -10.43 -24.45 -6.79
CA GLU A 341 -10.47 -23.39 -5.79
C GLU A 341 -9.90 -22.08 -6.35
N SER A 342 -8.72 -22.10 -6.97
CA SER A 342 -8.14 -20.92 -7.64
C SER A 342 -9.08 -20.38 -8.73
N ARG A 343 -9.70 -21.24 -9.54
CA ARG A 343 -10.69 -20.81 -10.54
C ARG A 343 -11.89 -20.14 -9.90
N LYS A 344 -12.48 -20.76 -8.89
CA LYS A 344 -13.67 -20.23 -8.19
C LYS A 344 -13.37 -18.85 -7.59
N LEU A 345 -12.19 -18.67 -7.00
CA LEU A 345 -11.75 -17.39 -6.46
C LEU A 345 -11.56 -16.35 -7.57
N ALA A 346 -10.85 -16.71 -8.64
CA ALA A 346 -10.66 -15.83 -9.80
C ALA A 346 -11.98 -15.38 -10.42
N GLU A 347 -12.84 -16.32 -10.80
CA GLU A 347 -14.12 -16.01 -11.44
C GLU A 347 -15.04 -15.20 -10.50
N GLY A 348 -15.02 -15.49 -9.19
CA GLY A 348 -15.75 -14.72 -8.18
C GLY A 348 -15.32 -13.25 -8.09
N ALA A 349 -14.04 -12.97 -8.33
CA ALA A 349 -13.47 -11.63 -8.37
C ALA A 349 -13.56 -10.97 -9.77
N GLY A 350 -14.24 -11.62 -10.73
CA GLY A 350 -14.32 -11.16 -12.12
C GLY A 350 -13.02 -11.32 -12.93
N ALA A 351 -12.09 -12.14 -12.43
CA ALA A 351 -10.82 -12.48 -13.05
C ALA A 351 -10.92 -13.77 -13.88
N GLN A 352 -9.96 -13.99 -14.78
CA GLN A 352 -9.81 -15.26 -15.49
C GLN A 352 -8.73 -16.12 -14.82
N PHE A 353 -9.00 -17.43 -14.72
CA PHE A 353 -8.00 -18.45 -14.36
C PHE A 353 -7.41 -19.06 -15.63
N GLU A 354 -6.09 -19.21 -15.67
CA GLU A 354 -5.37 -19.87 -16.75
C GLU A 354 -4.29 -20.79 -16.15
N VAL A 355 -4.10 -21.97 -16.75
CA VAL A 355 -2.99 -22.86 -16.42
C VAL A 355 -1.94 -22.77 -17.52
N ARG A 356 -0.67 -22.66 -17.12
CA ARG A 356 0.48 -22.58 -18.04
C ARG A 356 1.51 -23.63 -17.70
N ALA A 357 2.05 -24.29 -18.73
CA ALA A 357 3.11 -25.29 -18.58
C ALA A 357 4.27 -25.07 -19.55
N ARG A 358 5.48 -25.37 -19.08
CA ARG A 358 6.72 -25.10 -19.83
C ARG A 358 6.87 -25.98 -21.09
N ASN A 359 6.26 -27.17 -21.11
CA ASN A 359 6.60 -28.23 -22.08
C ASN A 359 5.41 -28.69 -22.97
N ILE A 360 4.47 -27.81 -23.33
CA ILE A 360 3.27 -28.21 -24.10
C ILE A 360 3.19 -27.56 -25.51
N GLY A 361 4.12 -26.66 -25.85
CA GLY A 361 4.28 -26.17 -27.23
C GLY A 361 5.24 -27.06 -28.04
N PRO A 362 5.17 -27.05 -29.40
CA PRO A 362 6.32 -27.44 -30.20
C PRO A 362 7.54 -26.62 -29.75
N ASP A 363 8.73 -27.19 -29.92
CA ASP A 363 10.03 -26.62 -29.57
C ASP A 363 10.35 -25.39 -30.45
N ASP A 364 9.49 -24.37 -30.39
CA ASP A 364 9.74 -23.06 -30.93
C ASP A 364 10.53 -22.33 -29.85
N GLY A 365 11.81 -22.06 -30.17
CA GLY A 365 12.78 -21.44 -29.26
C GLY A 365 12.30 -20.11 -28.65
N PRO A 366 13.14 -19.46 -27.83
CA PRO A 366 12.75 -18.26 -27.09
C PRO A 366 12.04 -17.26 -28.01
N PRO A 367 10.83 -16.77 -27.64
CA PRO A 367 10.09 -15.86 -28.50
C PRO A 367 10.98 -14.67 -28.84
N GLU A 368 11.06 -14.32 -30.13
CA GLU A 368 11.77 -13.11 -30.55
C GLU A 368 11.23 -11.93 -29.73
N PRO A 369 12.09 -11.15 -29.07
CA PRO A 369 11.63 -9.96 -28.36
C PRO A 369 10.89 -9.07 -29.37
N PRO A 370 9.74 -8.48 -28.98
CA PRO A 370 9.03 -7.55 -29.85
C PRO A 370 10.02 -6.47 -30.28
N ALA A 371 10.00 -6.15 -31.58
CA ALA A 371 10.89 -5.15 -32.15
C ALA A 371 10.84 -3.86 -31.30
N PRO A 372 12.00 -3.33 -30.88
CA PRO A 372 12.01 -2.12 -30.08
C PRO A 372 11.25 -1.02 -30.83
N PRO A 373 10.41 -0.23 -30.14
CA PRO A 373 9.75 0.90 -30.79
C PRO A 373 10.82 1.81 -31.43
N PRO A 374 10.53 2.43 -32.59
CA PRO A 374 11.49 3.30 -33.25
C PRO A 374 11.97 4.37 -32.26
N PRO A 375 13.27 4.70 -32.26
CA PRO A 375 13.83 5.67 -31.33
C PRO A 375 13.07 6.99 -31.48
N GLN A 376 12.30 7.35 -30.45
CA GLN A 376 11.74 8.69 -30.37
C GLN A 376 12.91 9.64 -30.18
N VAL A 377 13.14 10.49 -31.17
CA VAL A 377 14.04 11.63 -31.05
C VAL A 377 13.42 12.55 -29.99
N SER A 378 13.85 12.41 -28.74
CA SER A 378 13.53 13.33 -27.67
C SER A 378 14.17 14.67 -28.00
N ALA A 379 13.37 15.63 -28.47
CA ALA A 379 13.76 17.03 -28.43
C ALA A 379 14.03 17.40 -26.95
N PRO A 380 15.08 18.18 -26.65
CA PRO A 380 15.47 18.48 -25.28
C PRO A 380 14.38 19.33 -24.64
N THR A 381 13.62 18.72 -23.74
CA THR A 381 12.68 19.42 -22.87
C THR A 381 13.29 19.42 -21.47
N PRO A 382 13.25 20.54 -20.73
CA PRO A 382 13.99 20.66 -19.47
C PRO A 382 13.51 19.62 -18.45
N SER A 383 14.48 19.02 -17.78
CA SER A 383 14.36 17.99 -16.76
C SER A 383 13.44 18.43 -15.61
N ASN A 384 12.22 17.90 -15.58
CA ASN A 384 11.49 17.66 -14.35
C ASN A 384 11.59 16.16 -14.05
N PRO A 385 12.02 15.73 -12.85
CA PRO A 385 11.97 14.32 -12.49
C PRO A 385 10.49 13.90 -12.51
N GLY A 386 10.12 13.10 -13.51
CA GLY A 386 8.76 12.63 -13.71
C GLY A 386 8.32 11.80 -12.52
N LEU A 387 7.41 12.35 -11.72
CA LEU A 387 6.57 11.56 -10.83
C LEU A 387 5.83 10.51 -11.68
N PRO A 388 5.70 9.26 -11.22
CA PRO A 388 4.89 8.27 -11.93
C PRO A 388 3.47 8.82 -12.08
N THR A 389 3.02 8.96 -13.33
CA THR A 389 1.63 9.27 -13.62
C THR A 389 0.80 8.05 -13.28
N LEU A 390 0.26 8.01 -12.06
CA LEU A 390 -0.69 6.99 -11.61
C LEU A 390 -1.98 7.09 -12.43
N SER A 391 -1.95 6.54 -13.64
CA SER A 391 -3.12 6.52 -14.52
C SER A 391 -4.12 5.48 -13.98
N GLY A 392 -5.27 5.96 -13.53
CA GLY A 392 -6.38 5.14 -13.00
C GLY A 392 -7.12 4.33 -14.05
N ARG A 393 -6.42 3.66 -14.98
CA ARG A 393 -7.07 2.70 -15.90
C ARG A 393 -7.28 1.38 -15.19
N GLY A 394 -8.56 1.01 -15.07
CA GLY A 394 -9.03 -0.20 -14.39
C GLY A 394 -8.31 -1.45 -14.86
N LEU A 395 -7.45 -1.97 -13.99
CA LEU A 395 -6.83 -3.28 -14.14
C LEU A 395 -7.86 -4.34 -13.72
N ARG A 396 -8.40 -5.07 -14.69
CA ARG A 396 -8.97 -6.40 -14.42
C ARG A 396 -7.79 -7.36 -14.31
N ALA A 397 -7.67 -8.03 -13.17
CA ALA A 397 -6.57 -8.94 -12.89
C ALA A 397 -6.92 -10.37 -13.29
N LYS A 398 -5.89 -11.19 -13.53
CA LYS A 398 -5.96 -12.65 -13.71
C LYS A 398 -5.06 -13.35 -12.69
N VAL A 399 -5.42 -14.59 -12.34
CA VAL A 399 -4.60 -15.48 -11.51
C VAL A 399 -4.23 -16.73 -12.30
N PHE A 400 -2.95 -17.10 -12.24
CA PHE A 400 -2.40 -18.22 -13.01
C PHE A 400 -1.87 -19.31 -12.08
N GLY A 401 -2.34 -20.55 -12.26
CA GLY A 401 -1.82 -21.72 -11.53
C GLY A 401 -0.59 -22.33 -12.21
N ARG A 402 0.39 -22.81 -11.43
CA ARG A 402 1.60 -23.51 -11.95
C ARG A 402 1.83 -24.89 -11.31
N LYS A 403 2.31 -25.84 -12.14
CA LYS A 403 2.98 -27.08 -11.71
C LYS A 403 4.50 -26.85 -11.66
N GLN A 404 5.14 -27.14 -10.52
CA GLN A 404 6.59 -27.37 -10.47
C GLN A 404 6.83 -28.78 -11.02
N ALA A 405 7.66 -28.89 -12.05
CA ALA A 405 8.16 -30.16 -12.55
C ALA A 405 9.55 -30.39 -11.98
#